data_AF-A0A2G6J8B5-F1
#
_entry.id   AF-A0A2G6J8B5-F1
#
_cell.length_a   1.000
_cell.length_b   1.000
_cell.length_c   1.000
_cell.angle_alpha   90.00
_cell.angle_beta   90.00
_cell.angle_gamma   90.00
#
_symmetry.space_group_name_H-M   'P 1'
#
loop_
_entity.id
_entity.type
_entity.pdbx_description
1 polymer ?
#
loop_
_entity_poly.entity_id
_entity_poly.type
_entity_poly.pdbx_seq_one_letter_code
_entity_poly.pdbx_strand_id
1 'polypeptide(L)'
;MVAAALVFVASTAFVAPTAFASHYRLPAGGMVTSEEHRQLKRVGVDTTLALLRRAAPVTGREDLARTSGLTFNRLTTLACQVDLLRIKGLGPSMVKLLQTAGVRHTRDLRASAVDDLHARLATANSIHHIAHVLPQPGVLDSWIGQAKALKQVLEGVP
;
A
#
# COMPACT_ATOMS: atom_id res chain seq x y z
N MET A 1 -20.41 -51.44 -27.59
CA MET A 1 -19.44 -51.20 -26.49
C MET A 1 -19.14 -49.71 -26.48
N VAL A 2 -19.44 -49.06 -25.35
CA VAL A 2 -19.65 -47.61 -25.19
C VAL A 2 -18.32 -46.86 -25.12
N ALA A 3 -18.19 -45.78 -25.88
CA ALA A 3 -17.08 -44.84 -25.80
C ALA A 3 -17.30 -43.83 -24.66
N ALA A 4 -16.38 -43.77 -23.71
CA ALA A 4 -16.41 -42.83 -22.59
C ALA A 4 -15.76 -41.50 -23.02
N ALA A 5 -16.56 -40.44 -23.13
CA ALA A 5 -16.07 -39.08 -23.34
C ALA A 5 -15.64 -38.48 -22.00
N LEU A 6 -14.34 -38.22 -21.85
CA LEU A 6 -13.77 -37.50 -20.71
C LEU A 6 -14.00 -35.99 -20.92
N VAL A 7 -14.94 -35.39 -20.20
CA VAL A 7 -15.16 -33.94 -20.21
C VAL A 7 -14.16 -33.29 -19.25
N PHE A 8 -13.18 -32.58 -19.82
CA PHE A 8 -12.25 -31.76 -19.06
C PHE A 8 -12.95 -30.45 -18.68
N VAL A 9 -13.48 -30.38 -17.46
CA VAL A 9 -14.03 -29.12 -16.92
C VAL A 9 -12.85 -28.23 -16.55
N ALA A 10 -12.47 -27.34 -17.46
CA ALA A 10 -11.55 -26.26 -17.18
C ALA A 10 -12.24 -25.28 -16.22
N SER A 11 -11.99 -25.45 -14.92
CA SER A 11 -12.38 -24.50 -13.88
C SER A 11 -11.66 -23.18 -14.12
N THR A 12 -12.28 -22.28 -14.88
CA THR A 12 -11.88 -20.87 -14.92
C THR A 12 -12.20 -20.29 -13.56
N ALA A 13 -11.19 -20.24 -12.68
CA ALA A 13 -11.26 -19.43 -11.48
C ALA A 13 -11.48 -17.98 -11.92
N PHE A 14 -12.72 -17.50 -11.83
CA PHE A 14 -13.04 -16.09 -11.92
C PHE A 14 -12.44 -15.43 -10.68
N VAL A 15 -11.18 -15.00 -10.80
CA VAL A 15 -10.57 -14.12 -9.83
C VAL A 15 -11.32 -12.80 -9.95
N ALA A 16 -12.24 -12.57 -9.01
CA ALA A 16 -12.92 -11.29 -8.88
C ALA A 16 -11.86 -10.17 -8.92
N PRO A 17 -12.08 -9.08 -9.67
CA PRO A 17 -11.20 -7.92 -9.57
C PRO A 17 -11.32 -7.43 -8.14
N THR A 18 -10.32 -7.70 -7.31
CA THR A 18 -10.25 -7.17 -5.95
C THR A 18 -10.43 -5.67 -6.08
N ALA A 19 -11.54 -5.19 -5.52
CA ALA A 19 -11.98 -3.81 -5.58
C ALA A 19 -10.79 -2.87 -5.39
N PHE A 20 -10.66 -1.94 -6.34
CA PHE A 20 -9.60 -0.96 -6.51
C PHE A 20 -8.98 -0.51 -5.18
N ALA A 21 -7.77 -0.99 -4.89
CA ALA A 21 -6.82 -0.18 -4.13
C ALA A 21 -6.77 1.19 -4.82
N SER A 22 -6.65 2.28 -4.09
CA SER A 22 -6.63 3.62 -4.68
C SER A 22 -5.46 3.69 -5.69
N HIS A 23 -5.74 3.51 -6.98
CA HIS A 23 -4.73 3.38 -8.02
C HIS A 23 -4.30 4.76 -8.49
N TYR A 24 -3.45 5.40 -7.70
CA TYR A 24 -2.86 6.66 -8.10
C TYR A 24 -1.80 6.44 -9.18
N ARG A 25 -1.82 7.30 -10.20
CA ARG A 25 -0.68 7.54 -11.07
C ARG A 25 0.38 8.32 -10.30
N LEU A 26 1.64 7.89 -10.40
CA LEU A 26 2.77 8.61 -9.82
C LEU A 26 3.02 9.91 -10.62
N PRO A 27 3.44 11.03 -9.98
CA PRO A 27 3.80 11.20 -8.57
C PRO A 27 2.58 11.63 -7.72
N ALA A 28 1.91 10.68 -7.08
CA ALA A 28 0.68 10.95 -6.33
C ALA A 28 0.95 11.65 -4.99
N GLY A 29 0.38 12.83 -4.77
CA GLY A 29 0.39 13.54 -3.48
C GLY A 29 1.79 13.73 -2.87
N GLY A 30 2.82 13.91 -3.71
CA GLY A 30 4.21 14.11 -3.27
C GLY A 30 4.90 12.88 -2.69
N MET A 31 4.35 11.67 -2.89
CA MET A 31 4.93 10.42 -2.39
C MET A 31 6.30 10.10 -2.98
N VAL A 32 6.52 10.48 -4.25
CA VAL A 32 7.79 10.35 -4.97
C VAL A 32 8.16 11.69 -5.61
N THR A 33 9.45 11.96 -5.74
CA THR A 33 9.94 13.12 -6.49
C THR A 33 9.77 12.91 -7.99
N SER A 34 9.88 13.98 -8.78
CA SER A 34 9.86 13.88 -10.25
C SER A 34 10.99 13.00 -10.79
N GLU A 35 12.14 12.96 -10.12
CA GLU A 35 13.26 12.10 -10.51
C GLU A 35 12.98 10.63 -10.17
N GLU A 36 12.53 10.35 -8.95
CA GLU A 36 12.13 8.99 -8.54
C GLU A 36 11.02 8.44 -9.45
N HIS A 37 10.07 9.29 -9.87
CA HIS A 37 9.03 8.90 -10.82
C HIS A 37 9.62 8.55 -12.19
N ARG A 38 10.55 9.33 -12.73
CA ARG A 38 11.24 8.97 -13.99
C ARG A 38 11.99 7.64 -13.88
N GLN A 39 12.68 7.41 -12.78
CA GLN A 39 13.40 6.17 -12.48
C GLN A 39 12.47 4.95 -12.46
N LEU A 40 11.34 5.05 -11.74
CA LEU A 40 10.32 4.02 -11.68
C LEU A 40 9.63 3.81 -13.04
N LYS A 41 9.31 4.89 -13.75
CA LYS A 41 8.64 4.83 -15.06
C LYS A 41 9.51 4.15 -16.11
N ARG A 42 10.84 4.35 -16.10
CA ARG A 42 11.78 3.66 -16.99
C ARG A 42 11.75 2.13 -16.84
N VAL A 43 11.42 1.63 -15.65
CA VAL A 43 11.27 0.20 -15.38
C VAL A 43 9.80 -0.26 -15.40
N GLY A 44 8.89 0.53 -15.98
CA GLY A 44 7.48 0.16 -16.15
C GLY A 44 6.60 0.34 -14.92
N VAL A 45 7.03 1.11 -13.91
CA VAL A 45 6.24 1.40 -12.71
C VAL A 45 5.73 2.85 -12.76
N ASP A 46 4.47 3.02 -13.16
CA ASP A 46 3.81 4.34 -13.27
C ASP A 46 2.64 4.52 -12.28
N THR A 47 2.28 3.47 -11.54
CA THR A 47 1.15 3.47 -10.61
C THR A 47 1.52 2.86 -9.27
N THR A 48 0.79 3.27 -8.24
CA THR A 48 0.90 2.70 -6.88
C THR A 48 0.63 1.19 -6.84
N LEU A 49 -0.27 0.67 -7.68
CA LEU A 49 -0.50 -0.78 -7.82
C LEU A 49 0.68 -1.50 -8.47
N ALA A 50 1.23 -0.95 -9.55
CA ALA A 50 2.42 -1.53 -10.19
C ALA A 50 3.59 -1.55 -9.21
N LEU A 51 3.75 -0.48 -8.42
CA LEU A 51 4.76 -0.40 -7.38
C LEU A 51 4.53 -1.43 -6.28
N LEU A 52 3.30 -1.56 -5.75
CA LEU A 52 2.98 -2.57 -4.74
C LEU A 52 3.29 -3.99 -5.24
N ARG A 53 2.84 -4.34 -6.45
CA ARG A 53 3.06 -5.68 -7.02
C ARG A 53 4.55 -6.02 -7.16
N ARG A 54 5.37 -5.06 -7.55
CA ARG A 54 6.81 -5.28 -7.73
C ARG A 54 7.62 -5.15 -6.44
N ALA A 55 7.20 -4.30 -5.50
CA ALA A 55 7.95 -3.98 -4.29
C ALA A 55 7.46 -4.74 -3.04
N ALA A 56 6.38 -5.53 -3.13
CA ALA A 56 5.89 -6.35 -2.03
C ALA A 56 6.89 -7.44 -1.57
N PRO A 57 7.44 -8.28 -2.49
CA PRO A 57 8.47 -9.25 -2.11
C PRO A 57 9.83 -8.58 -1.90
N VAL A 58 10.67 -9.18 -1.06
CA VAL A 58 12.05 -8.70 -0.80
C VAL A 58 12.87 -8.68 -2.10
N THR A 59 12.84 -9.78 -2.84
CA THR A 59 13.54 -9.95 -4.13
C THR A 59 13.09 -8.94 -5.19
N GLY A 60 11.81 -8.57 -5.17
CA GLY A 60 11.27 -7.55 -6.07
C GLY A 60 11.81 -6.15 -5.76
N ARG A 61 12.03 -5.84 -4.47
CA ARG A 61 12.72 -4.59 -4.07
C ARG A 61 14.19 -4.59 -4.45
N GLU A 62 14.89 -5.73 -4.35
CA GLU A 62 16.27 -5.87 -4.81
C GLU A 62 16.39 -5.64 -6.32
N ASP A 63 15.48 -6.24 -7.10
CA ASP A 63 15.42 -6.04 -8.55
C ASP A 63 15.10 -4.58 -8.92
N LEU A 64 14.11 -3.98 -8.25
CA LEU A 64 13.78 -2.57 -8.45
C LEU A 64 14.96 -1.66 -8.08
N ALA A 65 15.71 -1.97 -7.02
CA ALA A 65 16.86 -1.17 -6.62
C ALA A 65 17.93 -1.18 -7.72
N ARG A 66 18.24 -2.37 -8.24
CA ARG A 66 19.20 -2.56 -9.34
C ARG A 66 18.76 -1.87 -10.63
N THR A 67 17.48 -1.92 -10.97
CA THR A 67 16.99 -1.48 -12.29
C THR A 67 16.56 -0.01 -12.33
N SER A 68 15.97 0.50 -11.25
CA SER A 68 15.50 1.90 -11.18
C SER A 68 16.59 2.87 -10.70
N GLY A 69 17.57 2.39 -9.92
CA GLY A 69 18.57 3.23 -9.24
C GLY A 69 18.13 3.78 -7.88
N LEU A 70 16.92 3.43 -7.42
CA LEU A 70 16.47 3.75 -6.06
C LEU A 70 17.15 2.83 -5.03
N THR A 71 17.36 3.34 -3.82
CA THR A 71 17.90 2.52 -2.74
C THR A 71 16.86 1.51 -2.24
N PHE A 72 17.33 0.36 -1.75
CA PHE A 72 16.45 -0.67 -1.16
C PHE A 72 15.61 -0.12 0.00
N ASN A 73 16.19 0.76 0.84
CA ASN A 73 15.47 1.40 1.94
C ASN A 73 14.36 2.34 1.42
N ARG A 74 14.64 3.12 0.38
CA ARG A 74 13.62 3.98 -0.24
C ARG A 74 12.48 3.15 -0.82
N LEU A 75 12.78 2.05 -1.51
CA LEU A 75 11.78 1.12 -2.04
C LEU A 75 10.99 0.42 -0.93
N THR A 76 11.61 0.12 0.20
CA THR A 76 10.93 -0.41 1.39
C THR A 76 9.94 0.60 1.95
N THR A 77 10.34 1.87 2.06
CA THR A 77 9.44 2.95 2.49
C THR A 77 8.26 3.10 1.52
N LEU A 78 8.52 3.09 0.21
CA LEU A 78 7.48 3.17 -0.82
C LEU A 78 6.54 1.96 -0.77
N ALA A 79 7.06 0.74 -0.58
CA ALA A 79 6.25 -0.47 -0.43
C ALA A 79 5.29 -0.37 0.76
N CYS A 80 5.77 0.11 1.91
CA CYS A 80 4.95 0.38 3.09
C CYS A 80 3.86 1.44 2.82
N GLN A 81 4.20 2.53 2.09
CA GLN A 81 3.23 3.56 1.71
C GLN A 81 2.12 3.01 0.81
N VAL A 82 2.48 2.29 -0.26
CA VAL A 82 1.48 1.74 -1.21
C VAL A 82 0.68 0.58 -0.61
N ASP A 83 1.18 -0.09 0.42
CA ASP A 83 0.39 -1.04 1.21
C ASP A 83 -0.73 -0.35 1.99
N LEU A 84 -0.48 0.80 2.63
CA LEU A 84 -1.54 1.58 3.29
C LEU A 84 -2.59 2.11 2.30
N LEU A 85 -2.21 2.43 1.06
CA LEU A 85 -3.15 2.91 0.02
C LEU A 85 -4.12 1.83 -0.49
N ARG A 86 -4.00 0.59 0.00
CA ARG A 86 -5.01 -0.46 -0.21
C ARG A 86 -6.29 -0.18 0.58
N ILE A 87 -6.23 0.66 1.62
CA ILE A 87 -7.38 1.05 2.44
C ILE A 87 -8.22 2.09 1.69
N LYS A 88 -9.52 1.84 1.55
CA LYS A 88 -10.45 2.74 0.88
C LYS A 88 -10.61 4.03 1.68
N GLY A 89 -10.52 5.16 0.98
CA GLY A 89 -10.63 6.50 1.58
C GLY A 89 -9.33 7.02 2.20
N LEU A 90 -8.23 6.28 2.05
CA LEU A 90 -6.91 6.67 2.57
C LEU A 90 -6.04 7.21 1.41
N GLY A 91 -5.73 8.50 1.45
CA GLY A 91 -4.92 9.19 0.45
C GLY A 91 -3.45 9.41 0.85
N PRO A 92 -2.57 9.84 -0.08
CA PRO A 92 -1.13 9.97 0.17
C PRO A 92 -0.75 10.87 1.35
N SER A 93 -1.43 12.01 1.54
CA SER A 93 -1.15 12.90 2.68
C SER A 93 -1.47 12.23 4.03
N MET A 94 -2.54 11.44 4.08
CA MET A 94 -2.90 10.70 5.29
C MET A 94 -1.96 9.52 5.53
N VAL A 95 -1.49 8.84 4.48
CA VAL A 95 -0.39 7.86 4.60
C VAL A 95 0.83 8.51 5.25
N LYS A 96 1.23 9.69 4.77
CA LYS A 96 2.37 10.42 5.33
C LYS A 96 2.16 10.68 6.83
N LEU A 97 0.98 11.19 7.22
CA LEU A 97 0.67 11.45 8.63
C LEU A 97 0.69 10.16 9.48
N LEU A 98 0.13 9.05 8.97
CA LEU A 98 0.17 7.75 9.64
C LEU A 98 1.60 7.27 9.86
N GLN A 99 2.47 7.38 8.86
CA GLN A 99 3.88 7.02 8.99
C GLN A 99 4.60 7.90 10.01
N THR A 100 4.32 9.21 10.01
CA THR A 100 4.83 10.14 11.03
C THR A 100 4.34 9.77 12.44
N ALA A 101 3.13 9.22 12.57
CA ALA A 101 2.56 8.70 13.82
C ALA A 101 3.03 7.26 14.17
N GLY A 102 3.98 6.69 13.41
CA GLY A 102 4.56 5.37 13.65
C GLY A 102 3.80 4.19 13.03
N VAL A 103 2.78 4.44 12.21
CA VAL A 103 2.03 3.40 11.47
C VAL A 103 2.57 3.31 10.04
N ARG A 104 3.41 2.32 9.74
CA ARG A 104 4.14 2.27 8.46
C ARG A 104 3.40 1.52 7.37
N HIS A 105 2.71 0.44 7.73
CA HIS A 105 2.03 -0.46 6.80
C HIS A 105 0.75 -1.06 7.42
N THR A 106 -0.03 -1.83 6.64
CA THR A 106 -1.33 -2.38 7.08
C THR A 106 -1.26 -3.26 8.33
N ARG A 107 -0.14 -3.95 8.59
CA ARG A 107 0.07 -4.73 9.82
C ARG A 107 0.12 -3.86 11.08
N ASP A 108 0.67 -2.65 11.00
CA ASP A 108 0.69 -1.71 12.13
C ASP A 108 -0.70 -1.11 12.34
N LEU A 109 -1.38 -0.79 11.23
CA LEU A 109 -2.70 -0.19 11.27
C LEU A 109 -3.73 -1.16 11.87
N ARG A 110 -3.73 -2.43 11.47
CA ARG A 110 -4.66 -3.42 12.03
C ARG A 110 -4.46 -3.72 13.52
N ALA A 111 -3.25 -3.47 14.03
CA ALA A 111 -2.88 -3.66 15.43
C ALA A 111 -3.13 -2.40 16.30
N SER A 112 -3.57 -1.29 15.69
CA SER A 112 -3.82 -0.04 16.40
C SER A 112 -5.18 -0.03 17.11
N ALA A 113 -5.25 0.67 18.23
CA ALA A 113 -6.50 1.08 18.87
C ALA A 113 -6.88 2.50 18.40
N VAL A 114 -8.19 2.77 18.27
CA VAL A 114 -8.72 4.03 17.71
C VAL A 114 -8.24 5.25 18.52
N ASP A 115 -8.39 5.22 19.85
CA ASP A 115 -8.05 6.35 20.72
C ASP A 115 -6.54 6.65 20.70
N ASP A 116 -5.72 5.61 20.84
CA ASP A 116 -4.26 5.73 20.79
C ASP A 116 -3.76 6.22 19.43
N LEU A 117 -4.38 5.75 18.34
CA LEU A 117 -4.02 6.19 17.01
C LEU A 117 -4.42 7.65 16.80
N HIS A 118 -5.62 8.04 17.23
CA HIS A 118 -6.08 9.43 17.13
C HIS A 118 -5.15 10.38 17.89
N ALA A 119 -4.77 10.03 19.13
CA ALA A 119 -3.82 10.82 19.92
C ALA A 119 -2.46 10.97 19.21
N ARG A 120 -1.89 9.87 18.71
CA ARG A 120 -0.62 9.92 17.96
C ARG A 120 -0.71 10.75 16.68
N LEU A 121 -1.82 10.65 15.94
CA LEU A 121 -2.07 11.48 14.75
C LEU A 121 -2.16 12.96 15.12
N ALA A 122 -2.82 13.30 16.22
CA ALA A 122 -2.90 14.67 16.70
C ALA A 122 -1.52 15.24 17.07
N THR A 123 -0.72 14.49 17.84
CA THR A 123 0.65 14.88 18.19
C THR A 123 1.54 15.03 16.95
N ALA A 124 1.48 14.08 16.02
CA ALA A 124 2.25 14.19 14.77
C ALA A 124 1.83 15.42 13.95
N ASN A 125 0.52 15.69 13.87
CA ASN A 125 0.01 16.79 13.06
C ASN A 125 0.25 18.16 13.70
N SER A 126 0.31 18.26 15.03
CA SER A 126 0.67 19.51 15.72
C SER A 126 2.11 19.93 15.48
N ILE A 127 3.01 18.97 15.19
CA ILE A 127 4.43 19.22 14.92
C ILE A 127 4.67 19.44 13.43
N HIS A 128 4.03 18.64 12.58
CA HIS A 128 4.37 18.57 11.15
C HIS A 128 3.35 19.22 10.22
N HIS A 129 2.17 19.59 10.71
CA HIS A 129 1.11 20.28 9.96
C HIS A 129 0.77 19.64 8.61
N ILE A 130 0.60 18.31 8.59
CA ILE A 130 0.44 17.51 7.36
C ILE A 130 -1.00 17.54 6.85
N ALA A 131 -1.98 17.41 7.76
CA ALA A 131 -3.39 17.34 7.43
C ALA A 131 -4.13 18.57 7.95
N HIS A 132 -5.00 19.15 7.13
CA HIS A 132 -5.90 20.23 7.55
C HIS A 132 -6.95 19.75 8.56
N VAL A 133 -7.42 18.51 8.41
CA VAL A 133 -8.45 17.91 9.26
C VAL A 133 -8.00 16.49 9.64
N LEU A 134 -8.08 16.17 10.94
CA LEU A 134 -7.81 14.83 11.44
C LEU A 134 -9.02 13.90 11.20
N PRO A 135 -8.77 12.60 10.96
CA PRO A 135 -9.84 11.63 10.80
C PRO A 135 -10.63 11.48 12.09
N GLN A 136 -11.96 11.49 11.99
CA GLN A 136 -12.84 11.20 13.11
C GLN A 136 -12.68 9.73 13.56
N PRO A 137 -13.00 9.39 14.83
CA PRO A 137 -12.86 8.02 15.34
C PRO A 137 -13.52 6.94 14.47
N GLY A 138 -14.71 7.20 13.92
CA GLY A 138 -15.38 6.24 13.03
C GLY A 138 -14.66 5.99 11.70
N VAL A 139 -13.88 6.97 11.21
CA VAL A 139 -13.03 6.80 10.02
C VAL A 139 -11.84 5.91 10.36
N LEU A 140 -11.22 6.12 11.53
CA LEU A 140 -10.12 5.29 12.00
C LEU A 140 -10.56 3.84 12.22
N ASP A 141 -11.73 3.63 12.84
CA ASP A 141 -12.29 2.30 13.04
C ASP A 141 -12.51 1.57 11.71
N SER A 142 -13.06 2.27 10.71
CA SER A 142 -13.21 1.74 9.35
C SER A 142 -11.86 1.35 8.72
N TRP A 143 -10.84 2.18 8.84
CA TRP A 143 -9.50 1.87 8.30
C TRP A 143 -8.85 0.67 9.00
N ILE A 144 -8.96 0.59 10.32
CA ILE A 144 -8.46 -0.54 11.13
C ILE A 144 -9.21 -1.82 10.75
N GLY A 145 -10.54 -1.78 10.62
CA GLY A 145 -11.37 -2.89 10.19
C GLY A 145 -11.00 -3.40 8.79
N GLN A 146 -10.81 -2.49 7.83
CA GLN A 146 -10.33 -2.82 6.49
C GLN A 146 -8.93 -3.47 6.54
N ALA A 147 -8.00 -2.91 7.32
CA ALA A 147 -6.66 -3.47 7.47
C ALA A 147 -6.69 -4.88 8.09
N LYS A 148 -7.65 -5.16 9.00
CA LYS A 148 -7.88 -6.51 9.54
C LYS A 148 -8.39 -7.49 8.50
N ALA A 149 -9.18 -7.03 7.53
CA ALA A 149 -9.72 -7.87 6.45
C ALA A 149 -8.71 -8.14 5.31
N LEU A 150 -7.65 -7.33 5.20
CA LEU A 150 -6.65 -7.51 4.15
C LEU A 150 -5.70 -8.67 4.44
N LYS A 151 -5.37 -9.44 3.40
CA LYS A 151 -4.23 -10.36 3.42
C LYS A 151 -2.92 -9.57 3.50
N GLN A 152 -1.97 -10.07 4.28
CA GLN A 152 -0.61 -9.54 4.30
C GLN A 152 0.07 -9.86 2.97
N VAL A 153 0.69 -8.85 2.37
CA VAL A 153 1.42 -8.99 1.08
C VAL A 153 2.87 -8.56 1.16
N LEU A 154 3.23 -7.70 2.14
CA LEU A 154 4.62 -7.25 2.31
C LEU A 154 5.46 -8.29 3.05
N GLU A 155 6.63 -8.57 2.49
CA GLU A 155 7.64 -9.45 3.06
C GLU A 155 8.81 -8.65 3.62
N GLY A 156 9.44 -9.13 4.70
CA GLY A 156 10.72 -8.59 5.19
C GLY A 156 10.70 -7.10 5.54
N VAL A 157 9.54 -6.59 5.96
CA VAL A 157 9.38 -5.21 6.44
C VAL A 157 9.34 -5.19 7.98
N PRO A 158 10.09 -4.28 8.62
CA PRO A 158 10.15 -4.18 10.07
C PRO A 158 8.80 -3.76 10.67
#